data_AF-A0A373G4N3-F1
#
_entry.id   AF-A0A373G4N3-F1
#
_cell.length_a   1.000
_cell.length_b   1.000
_cell.length_c   1.000
_cell.angle_alpha   90.00
_cell.angle_beta   90.00
_cell.angle_gamma   90.00
#
_symmetry.space_group_name_H-M   'P 1'
#
loop_
_entity.id
_entity.type
_entity.pdbx_description
1 polymer ?
#
loop_
_entity_poly.entity_id
_entity_poly.type
_entity_poly.pdbx_seq_one_letter_code
_entity_poly.pdbx_strand_id
1 'polypeptide(L)' 'MSKMKQMLLATVAMCAAVQSNDPYSVNRRERMTFNPDYKVKSSVKELREFTIKGQKVMAYSKKDAIKRLNHKK' A
#
# COMPACT_ATOMS: atom_id res chain seq x y z
N MET A 1 -10.25 -19.92 -52.80
CA MET A 1 -10.70 -18.62 -52.25
C MET A 1 -10.46 -17.54 -53.30
N SER A 2 -11.46 -16.73 -53.65
CA SER A 2 -11.28 -15.62 -54.61
C SER A 2 -10.37 -14.53 -54.02
N LYS A 3 -9.58 -13.85 -54.87
CA LYS A 3 -8.67 -12.76 -54.46
C LYS A 3 -9.39 -11.66 -53.67
N MET A 4 -10.64 -11.36 -54.02
CA MET A 4 -11.48 -10.41 -53.29
C MET A 4 -11.79 -10.88 -51.86
N LYS A 5 -12.06 -12.17 -51.68
CA LYS A 5 -12.33 -12.75 -50.36
C LYS A 5 -11.07 -12.73 -49.49
N GLN A 6 -9.89 -12.96 -50.09
CA GLN A 6 -8.61 -12.85 -49.38
C GLN A 6 -8.30 -11.41 -48.97
N MET A 7 -8.54 -10.44 -49.86
CA MET A 7 -8.33 -9.02 -49.58
C MET A 7 -9.26 -8.53 -48.47
N LEU A 8 -10.54 -8.94 -48.51
CA LEU A 8 -11.54 -8.56 -47.51
C LEU A 8 -11.24 -9.20 -46.14
N LEU A 9 -10.78 -10.45 -46.14
CA LEU A 9 -10.34 -11.12 -44.91
C LEU A 9 -9.10 -10.45 -44.30
N ALA A 10 -8.15 -10.03 -45.14
CA ALA A 10 -6.95 -9.31 -44.70
C ALA A 10 -7.30 -7.93 -44.11
N THR A 11 -8.26 -7.20 -44.68
CA THR A 11 -8.70 -5.90 -44.16
C THR A 11 -9.41 -6.04 -42.82
N VAL A 12 -10.30 -7.03 -42.67
CA VAL A 12 -10.98 -7.30 -41.40
C VAL A 12 -9.98 -7.67 -40.30
N ALA A 13 -8.98 -8.50 -40.60
CA ALA A 13 -7.94 -8.87 -39.65
C ALA A 13 -7.09 -7.66 -39.18
N MET A 14 -6.76 -6.74 -40.08
CA MET A 14 -6.04 -5.50 -39.74
C MET A 14 -6.86 -4.57 -38.86
N CYS A 15 -8.16 -4.39 -39.14
CA CYS A 15 -9.04 -3.57 -38.34
C CYS A 15 -9.22 -4.12 -36.91
N ALA A 16 -9.30 -5.45 -36.76
CA ALA A 16 -9.39 -6.09 -35.44
C ALA A 16 -8.10 -5.91 -34.61
N ALA A 17 -6.93 -5.99 -35.25
CA ALA A 17 -5.64 -5.78 -34.58
C ALA A 17 -5.41 -4.32 -34.12
N VAL A 18 -6.04 -3.34 -34.79
CA VAL A 18 -6.00 -1.93 -34.40
C VAL A 18 -6.91 -1.65 -33.21
N GLN A 19 -8.06 -2.32 -33.11
CA GLN A 19 -9.00 -2.12 -32.00
C GLN A 19 -8.54 -2.75 -30.68
N SER A 20 -7.68 -3.77 -30.73
CA SER A 20 -7.21 -4.47 -29.52
C SER A 20 -5.97 -3.88 -28.86
N ASN A 21 -5.33 -2.88 -29.47
CA ASN A 21 -4.10 -2.25 -28.98
C ASN A 21 -4.38 -0.87 -28.41
N ASP A 22 -5.06 -0.82 -27.27
CA ASP A 22 -4.93 0.32 -26.37
C ASP A 22 -3.69 0.07 -25.47
N PRO A 23 -2.54 0.71 -25.73
CA PRO A 23 -1.34 0.53 -24.90
C PRO A 23 -1.52 1.05 -23.46
N TYR A 24 -2.60 1.79 -23.20
CA TYR A 24 -3.02 2.26 -21.89
C TYR A 24 -4.22 1.51 -21.34
N SER A 25 -4.65 0.41 -21.99
CA SER A 25 -5.63 -0.52 -21.41
C SER A 25 -4.98 -1.26 -20.26
N VAL A 26 -4.88 -0.57 -19.13
CA VAL A 26 -4.53 -1.19 -17.87
C VAL A 26 -5.71 -2.11 -17.58
N ASN A 27 -5.52 -3.41 -17.81
CA ASN A 27 -6.37 -4.45 -17.25
C ASN A 27 -6.51 -4.09 -15.77
N ARG A 28 -7.63 -3.45 -15.41
CA ARG A 28 -7.89 -2.92 -14.08
C ARG A 28 -8.17 -4.14 -13.23
N ARG A 29 -7.11 -4.89 -12.89
CA ARG A 29 -7.12 -5.95 -11.89
C ARG A 29 -7.87 -5.36 -10.72
N GLU A 30 -8.87 -6.10 -10.29
CA GLU A 30 -9.77 -5.80 -9.18
C GLU A 30 -9.01 -4.97 -8.14
N ARG A 31 -9.31 -3.66 -8.09
CA ARG A 31 -8.51 -2.73 -7.27
C ARG A 31 -8.61 -3.23 -5.83
N MET A 32 -7.49 -3.24 -5.10
CA MET A 32 -7.53 -3.40 -3.65
C MET A 32 -8.56 -2.40 -3.11
N THR A 33 -9.66 -2.92 -2.57
CA THR A 33 -10.73 -2.10 -2.00
C THR A 33 -10.20 -1.48 -0.73
N PHE A 34 -10.11 -0.14 -0.72
CA PHE A 34 -9.83 0.59 0.50
C PHE A 34 -10.98 0.34 1.46
N ASN A 35 -10.69 -0.23 2.63
CA ASN A 35 -11.70 -0.42 3.68
C ASN A 35 -11.85 0.90 4.47
N PRO A 36 -12.94 1.68 4.25
CA PRO A 36 -13.14 2.93 4.97
C PRO A 36 -13.34 2.72 6.48
N ASP A 37 -13.72 1.51 6.89
CA ASP A 37 -13.92 1.13 8.29
C ASP A 37 -12.63 0.69 8.98
N TYR A 38 -11.50 0.65 8.26
CA TYR A 38 -10.22 0.33 8.86
C TYR A 38 -9.81 1.41 9.88
N LYS A 39 -9.89 1.07 11.16
CA LYS A 39 -9.41 1.89 12.27
C LYS A 39 -8.16 1.25 12.85
N VAL A 40 -7.03 1.96 12.79
CA VAL A 40 -5.81 1.56 13.50
C VAL A 40 -6.12 1.52 15.00
N LYS A 41 -5.88 0.39 15.65
CA LYS A 41 -6.03 0.30 17.11
C LYS A 41 -5.07 1.28 17.76
N SER A 42 -5.62 2.26 18.50
CA SER A 42 -4.80 3.16 19.30
C SER A 42 -4.10 2.36 20.39
N SER A 43 -2.78 2.21 20.28
CA SER A 43 -1.97 1.67 21.37
C SER A 43 -1.76 2.78 22.40
N VAL A 44 -2.72 2.94 23.32
CA VAL A 44 -2.53 3.82 24.47
C VAL A 44 -1.43 3.20 25.32
N LYS A 45 -0.31 3.90 25.43
CA LYS A 45 0.78 3.48 26.31
C LYS A 45 0.43 3.93 27.72
N GLU A 46 0.31 2.97 28.62
CA GLU A 46 0.11 3.25 30.04
C GLU A 46 1.39 3.79 30.66
N LEU A 47 1.24 4.64 31.68
CA LEU A 47 2.34 5.09 32.50
C LEU A 47 2.77 3.93 33.41
N ARG A 48 4.01 3.47 33.28
CA ARG A 48 4.55 2.34 34.07
C ARG A 48 5.89 2.70 34.67
N GLU A 49 6.25 1.99 35.74
CA GLU A 49 7.54 2.12 36.38
C GLU A 49 8.62 1.40 35.58
N PHE A 50 9.73 2.08 35.30
CA PHE A 50 10.91 1.52 34.66
C PHE A 50 12.13 1.73 35.53
N THR A 51 12.90 0.66 35.75
CA THR A 51 14.20 0.74 36.43
C THR A 51 15.29 0.98 35.39
N ILE A 52 15.89 2.18 35.37
CA ILE A 52 16.98 2.56 34.49
C ILE A 52 18.18 2.98 35.35
N LYS A 53 19.32 2.30 35.20
CA LYS A 53 20.56 2.57 35.97
C LYS A 53 20.32 2.59 37.50
N GLY A 54 19.48 1.70 38.00
CA GLY A 54 19.13 1.62 39.43
C GLY A 54 18.11 2.67 39.91
N GLN A 55 17.66 3.60 39.05
CA GLN A 55 16.63 4.57 39.39
C GLN A 55 15.28 4.18 38.80
N LYS A 56 14.23 4.34 39.60
CA LYS A 56 12.83 4.10 39.20
C LYS A 56 12.26 5.36 38.54
N VAL A 57 11.76 5.22 37.31
CA VAL A 57 11.22 6.33 36.50
C VAL A 57 9.86 5.93 35.92
N MET A 58 8.84 6.73 36.21
CA MET A 58 7.52 6.59 35.56
C MET A 58 7.59 7.12 34.13
N ALA A 59 7.30 6.27 33.15
CA ALA A 59 7.35 6.62 31.73
C ALA A 59 6.37 5.78 30.90
N TYR A 60 6.20 6.16 29.63
CA TYR A 60 5.37 5.40 28.69
C TYR A 60 6.14 4.28 27.97
N SER A 61 7.47 4.30 28.05
CA SER A 61 8.35 3.29 27.46
C SER A 61 9.75 3.37 28.07
N LYS A 62 10.55 2.34 27.85
CA LYS A 62 11.98 2.33 28.23
C LYS A 62 12.77 3.48 27.59
N LYS A 63 12.48 3.82 26.33
CA LYS A 63 13.12 4.95 25.62
C LYS A 63 12.78 6.28 26.27
N ASP A 64 11.51 6.48 26.62
CA ASP A 64 11.03 7.67 27.32
C ASP A 64 11.68 7.77 28.72
N ALA A 65 11.77 6.67 29.47
CA ALA A 65 12.43 6.63 30.76
C ALA A 65 13.92 7.08 30.68
N ILE A 66 14.67 6.60 29.68
CA ILE A 66 16.06 7.00 29.44
C ILE A 66 16.14 8.50 29.10
N LYS A 67 15.24 8.98 28.23
CA LYS A 67 15.20 10.39 27.84
C LYS A 67 14.96 11.30 29.05
N ARG A 68 13.95 10.97 29.88
CA ARG A 68 13.66 11.69 31.13
C ARG A 68 14.84 11.68 32.10
N LEU A 69 15.54 10.56 32.21
CA LEU A 69 16.73 10.45 33.07
C LEU A 69 17.88 11.34 32.56
N ASN A 70 18.12 11.38 31.25
CA ASN A 70 19.20 12.19 30.68
C ASN A 70 18.91 13.71 30.74
N HIS A 71 17.63 14.10 30.71
CA HIS A 71 17.20 15.49 30.78
C HIS A 71 17.04 16.03 32.21
N LYS A 72 17.22 15.20 33.23
CA LYS A 72 17.24 15.62 34.65
C LYS A 72 18.58 16.24 35.08
N LYS A 73 19.49 16.51 34.13
CA LYS A 73 20.78 17.15 34.37
C LYS A 73 20.62 18.65 34.53
#